data_AF-A0A7L1ABA7-F1
#
_entry.id   AF-A0A7L1ABA7-F1
#
_cell.length_a   1.000
_cell.length_b   1.000
_cell.length_c   1.000
_cell.angle_alpha   90.00
_cell.angle_beta   90.00
_cell.angle_gamma   90.00
#
_symmetry.space_group_name_H-M   'P 1'
#
loop_
_entity.id
_entity.type
_entity.pdbx_description
1 polymer ?
#
loop_
_entity_poly.entity_id
_entity_poly.type
_entity_poly.pdbx_seq_one_letter_code
_entity_poly.pdbx_strand_id
1 'polypeptide(L)'
;MRMTLSTLNWRRREMVRWLVTCATEVGVYALDSIMQNWFTLFTPTEATSIVATTVMSNSTIVRLHLDCHQQEKLAGSARTLALQCAMKDPQNCALSALTLCEKDHIAFETAYQIVLDAATTGMSYSQLFTIARYMEHRGYPMRAYKLATLAMTHLNLSYNQDTHP
;
A
#
# COMPACT_ATOMS: atom_id res chain seq x y z
N MET A 1 2.32 -25.90 2.09
CA MET A 1 3.37 -24.87 2.21
C MET A 1 3.66 -24.32 0.81
N ARG A 2 3.14 -23.13 0.43
CA ARG A 2 3.31 -22.56 -0.91
C ARG A 2 4.59 -21.71 -0.93
N MET A 3 5.73 -22.34 -1.21
CA MET A 3 7.09 -21.78 -1.08
C MET A 3 7.36 -20.50 -1.89
N THR A 4 6.46 -20.09 -2.79
CA THR A 4 6.66 -18.93 -3.68
C THR A 4 6.20 -17.60 -3.09
N LEU A 5 5.55 -17.53 -1.92
CA LEU A 5 5.05 -16.28 -1.33
C LEU A 5 5.98 -15.65 -0.27
N SER A 6 7.06 -16.33 0.13
CA SER A 6 7.88 -15.93 1.28
C SER A 6 9.25 -15.33 0.93
N THR A 7 9.63 -15.27 -0.35
CA THR A 7 10.93 -14.73 -0.77
C THR A 7 10.77 -13.67 -1.87
N LEU A 8 11.28 -12.46 -1.62
CA LEU A 8 11.36 -11.35 -2.57
C LEU A 8 12.33 -11.68 -3.71
N ASN A 9 11.88 -12.49 -4.66
CA ASN A 9 12.65 -12.87 -5.83
C ASN A 9 12.36 -11.89 -6.97
N TRP A 10 13.39 -11.32 -7.62
CA TRP A 10 13.21 -10.44 -8.78
C TRP A 10 12.38 -11.13 -9.88
N ARG A 11 12.58 -12.45 -10.06
CA ARG A 11 11.82 -13.27 -11.02
C ARG A 11 10.34 -13.28 -10.69
N ARG A 12 10.00 -13.36 -9.39
CA ARG A 12 8.62 -13.34 -8.94
C ARG A 12 7.96 -11.99 -9.24
N ARG A 13 8.65 -10.88 -8.94
CA ARG A 13 8.14 -9.53 -9.28
C ARG A 13 7.87 -9.40 -10.77
N GLU A 14 8.74 -9.96 -11.60
CA GLU A 14 8.55 -9.93 -13.06
C GLU A 14 7.35 -10.76 -13.51
N MET A 15 7.18 -11.97 -12.95
CA MET A 15 5.97 -12.77 -13.20
C MET A 15 4.69 -12.04 -12.80
N VAL A 16 4.69 -11.33 -11.66
CA VAL A 16 3.54 -10.54 -11.21
C VAL A 16 3.26 -9.39 -12.18
N ARG A 17 4.27 -8.62 -12.58
CA ARG A 17 4.12 -7.53 -13.57
C ARG A 17 3.59 -8.07 -14.90
N TRP A 18 4.11 -9.21 -15.33
CA TRP A 18 3.67 -9.84 -16.56
C TRP A 18 2.21 -10.28 -16.48
N LEU A 19 1.79 -10.90 -15.37
CA LEU A 19 0.38 -11.26 -15.15
C LEU A 19 -0.55 -10.04 -15.20
N VAL A 20 -0.16 -8.93 -14.55
CA VAL A 20 -0.94 -7.68 -14.60
C VAL A 20 -0.99 -7.11 -16.03
N THR A 21 0.10 -7.23 -16.78
CA THR A 21 0.15 -6.82 -18.18
C THR A 21 -0.82 -7.65 -19.02
N CYS A 22 -0.81 -8.98 -18.87
CA CYS A 22 -1.77 -9.86 -19.52
C CYS A 22 -3.20 -9.53 -19.15
N ALA A 23 -3.50 -9.30 -17.86
CA ALA A 23 -4.82 -8.89 -17.42
C ALA A 23 -5.25 -7.54 -18.01
N THR A 24 -4.31 -6.61 -18.18
CA THR A 24 -4.55 -5.32 -18.85
C THR A 24 -4.88 -5.51 -20.34
N GLU A 25 -4.25 -6.47 -21.03
CA GLU A 25 -4.60 -6.77 -22.43
C GLU A 25 -5.97 -7.45 -22.56
N VAL A 26 -6.38 -8.25 -21.56
CA VAL A 26 -7.69 -8.91 -21.55
C VAL A 26 -8.82 -7.94 -21.24
N GLY A 27 -8.60 -6.97 -20.34
CA GLY A 27 -9.58 -5.92 -20.04
C GLY A 27 -9.89 -5.75 -18.55
N VAL A 28 -10.82 -4.82 -18.29
CA VAL A 28 -11.28 -4.41 -16.94
C VAL A 28 -11.67 -5.60 -16.07
N TYR A 29 -12.40 -6.57 -16.61
CA TYR A 29 -12.87 -7.74 -15.87
C TYR A 29 -11.72 -8.61 -15.36
N ALA A 30 -10.65 -8.77 -16.12
CA ALA A 30 -9.49 -9.55 -15.70
C ALA A 30 -8.72 -8.83 -14.58
N LEU A 31 -8.56 -7.51 -14.68
CA LEU A 31 -7.97 -6.69 -13.62
C LEU A 31 -8.77 -6.76 -12.33
N ASP A 32 -10.08 -6.61 -12.40
CA ASP A 32 -10.96 -6.72 -11.23
C ASP A 32 -10.90 -8.13 -10.60
N SER A 33 -10.86 -9.17 -11.44
CA SER A 33 -10.76 -10.56 -10.98
C SER A 33 -9.44 -10.84 -10.23
N ILE A 34 -8.29 -10.40 -10.75
CA ILE A 34 -7.01 -10.60 -10.05
C ILE A 34 -6.92 -9.77 -8.76
N MET A 35 -7.57 -8.59 -8.72
CA MET A 35 -7.65 -7.79 -7.50
C MET A 35 -8.56 -8.45 -6.47
N GLN A 36 -9.71 -9.01 -6.83
CA GLN A 36 -10.57 -9.72 -5.87
C GLN A 36 -9.92 -10.99 -5.33
N ASN A 37 -9.13 -11.70 -6.16
CA ASN A 37 -8.46 -12.94 -5.80
C ASN A 37 -7.01 -12.76 -5.31
N TRP A 38 -6.62 -11.53 -4.97
CA TRP A 38 -5.23 -11.16 -4.71
C TRP A 38 -4.55 -12.06 -3.67
N PHE A 39 -5.26 -12.44 -2.60
CA PHE A 39 -4.75 -13.22 -1.48
C PHE A 39 -4.28 -14.62 -1.89
N THR A 40 -4.73 -15.13 -3.04
CA THR A 40 -4.32 -16.42 -3.60
C THR A 40 -3.15 -16.30 -4.57
N LEU A 41 -2.91 -15.12 -5.14
CA LEU A 41 -1.95 -14.89 -6.23
C LEU A 41 -0.70 -14.12 -5.77
N PHE A 42 -0.88 -13.18 -4.85
CA PHE A 42 0.10 -12.15 -4.51
C PHE A 42 0.34 -12.07 -3.01
N THR A 43 1.54 -11.61 -2.65
CA THR A 43 1.79 -11.06 -1.31
C THR A 43 1.10 -9.69 -1.17
N PRO A 44 0.81 -9.23 0.06
CA PRO A 44 0.24 -7.89 0.28
C PRO A 44 1.05 -6.77 -0.39
N THR A 45 2.38 -6.88 -0.36
CA THR A 45 3.29 -5.91 -0.96
C THR A 45 3.24 -5.93 -2.48
N GLU A 46 3.18 -7.10 -3.11
CA GLU A 46 2.99 -7.22 -4.56
C GLU A 46 1.64 -6.68 -5.01
N ALA A 47 0.58 -7.00 -4.27
CA ALA A 47 -0.77 -6.55 -4.57
C ALA A 47 -0.88 -5.01 -4.51
N THR A 48 -0.28 -4.37 -3.51
CA THR A 48 -0.29 -2.90 -3.39
C THR A 48 0.67 -2.20 -4.35
N SER A 49 1.95 -2.58 -4.34
CA SER A 49 3.00 -1.85 -5.06
C SER A 49 3.03 -2.13 -6.56
N ILE A 50 2.54 -3.30 -7.01
CA ILE A 50 2.53 -3.67 -8.43
C ILE A 50 1.10 -3.62 -8.96
N VAL A 51 0.19 -4.42 -8.41
CA VAL A 51 -1.16 -4.60 -8.98
C VAL A 51 -1.98 -3.31 -8.88
N ALA A 52 -2.24 -2.81 -7.66
CA ALA A 52 -3.05 -1.61 -7.45
C ALA A 52 -2.44 -0.37 -8.11
N THR A 53 -1.11 -0.19 -8.00
CA THR A 53 -0.40 0.94 -8.62
C THR A 53 -0.53 0.91 -10.15
N THR A 54 -0.42 -0.27 -10.77
CA THR A 54 -0.61 -0.41 -12.23
C THR A 54 -2.05 -0.12 -12.63
N VAL A 55 -3.03 -0.68 -11.91
CA VAL A 55 -4.46 -0.46 -12.18
C VAL A 55 -4.81 1.03 -12.11
N MET A 56 -4.26 1.75 -11.14
CA MET A 56 -4.52 3.19 -10.94
C MET A 56 -3.67 4.12 -11.83
N SER A 57 -2.81 3.57 -12.70
CA SER A 57 -1.92 4.36 -13.56
C SER A 57 -2.64 4.95 -14.78
N ASN A 58 -2.19 6.13 -15.23
CA ASN A 58 -2.68 6.75 -16.47
C ASN A 58 -2.45 5.86 -17.70
N SER A 59 -1.38 5.06 -17.71
CA SER A 59 -1.13 4.09 -18.79
C SER A 59 -2.23 3.05 -18.94
N THR A 60 -2.80 2.58 -17.83
CA THR A 60 -3.90 1.60 -17.86
C THR A 60 -5.18 2.23 -18.38
N ILE A 61 -5.47 3.47 -17.98
CA ILE A 61 -6.63 4.24 -18.46
C ILE A 61 -6.58 4.39 -19.98
N VAL A 62 -5.44 4.82 -20.51
CA VAL A 62 -5.26 5.04 -21.96
C VAL A 62 -5.32 3.73 -22.72
N ARG A 63 -4.65 2.67 -22.24
CA ARG A 63 -4.64 1.37 -22.94
C ARG A 63 -6.02 0.73 -23.04
N LEU A 64 -6.79 0.80 -21.96
CA LEU A 64 -8.12 0.21 -21.89
C LEU A 64 -9.24 1.14 -22.39
N HIS A 65 -8.92 2.39 -22.75
CA HIS A 65 -9.90 3.41 -23.12
C HIS A 65 -11.04 3.52 -22.11
N LEU A 66 -10.68 3.57 -20.82
CA LEU A 66 -11.66 3.56 -19.74
C LEU A 66 -12.49 4.84 -19.74
N ASP A 67 -13.80 4.68 -19.58
CA ASP A 67 -14.66 5.79 -19.20
C ASP A 67 -14.47 6.14 -17.70
N CYS A 68 -15.01 7.29 -17.29
CA CYS A 68 -14.90 7.75 -15.90
C CYS A 68 -15.52 6.78 -14.89
N HIS A 69 -16.56 6.03 -15.29
CA HIS A 69 -17.26 5.11 -14.38
C HIS A 69 -16.44 3.83 -14.16
N GLN A 70 -15.87 3.26 -15.22
CA GLN A 70 -14.97 2.12 -15.17
C GLN A 70 -13.68 2.45 -14.42
N GLN A 71 -13.15 3.65 -14.63
CA GLN A 71 -11.99 4.14 -13.89
C GLN A 71 -12.27 4.19 -12.39
N GLU A 72 -13.40 4.78 -11.97
CA GLU A 72 -13.73 4.87 -10.55
C GLU A 72 -14.02 3.50 -9.93
N LYS A 73 -14.67 2.59 -10.67
CA LYS A 73 -14.88 1.21 -10.23
C LYS A 73 -13.54 0.49 -9.99
N LEU A 74 -12.61 0.56 -10.93
CA LEU A 74 -11.28 -0.03 -10.79
C LEU A 74 -10.49 0.61 -9.66
N ALA A 75 -10.57 1.93 -9.51
CA ALA A 75 -9.94 2.64 -8.39
C ALA A 75 -10.53 2.19 -7.05
N GLY A 76 -11.84 2.02 -6.94
CA GLY A 76 -12.52 1.47 -5.76
C GLY A 76 -12.04 0.06 -5.40
N SER A 77 -11.94 -0.84 -6.39
CA SER A 77 -11.37 -2.18 -6.19
C SER A 77 -9.91 -2.13 -5.75
N ALA A 78 -9.09 -1.27 -6.35
CA ALA A 78 -7.69 -1.09 -6.00
C ALA A 78 -7.50 -0.54 -4.57
N ARG A 79 -8.31 0.44 -4.15
CA ARG A 79 -8.32 0.97 -2.78
C ARG A 79 -8.73 -0.10 -1.77
N THR A 80 -9.79 -0.87 -2.08
CA THR A 80 -10.25 -1.98 -1.23
C THR A 80 -9.16 -3.02 -1.04
N LEU A 81 -8.50 -3.42 -2.13
CA LEU A 81 -7.34 -4.32 -2.09
C LEU A 81 -6.21 -3.72 -1.24
N ALA A 82 -5.91 -2.44 -1.39
CA ALA A 82 -4.83 -1.78 -0.67
C ALA A 82 -5.09 -1.73 0.85
N LEU A 83 -6.32 -1.43 1.25
CA LEU A 83 -6.75 -1.47 2.66
C LEU A 83 -6.62 -2.87 3.26
N GLN A 84 -7.08 -3.90 2.54
CA GLN A 84 -6.94 -5.29 2.98
C GLN A 84 -5.47 -5.71 3.13
N CYS A 85 -4.61 -5.27 2.21
CA CYS A 85 -3.17 -5.51 2.30
C CYS A 85 -2.54 -4.79 3.50
N ALA A 86 -2.93 -3.54 3.75
CA ALA A 86 -2.48 -2.77 4.90
C ALA A 86 -2.95 -3.37 6.23
N MET A 87 -4.15 -3.96 6.31
CA MET A 87 -4.57 -4.67 7.52
C MET A 87 -3.73 -5.93 7.78
N LYS A 88 -3.29 -6.62 6.72
CA LYS A 88 -2.53 -7.88 6.84
C LYS A 88 -1.04 -7.67 7.08
N ASP A 89 -0.47 -6.64 6.49
CA ASP A 89 0.94 -6.27 6.63
C ASP A 89 1.08 -4.74 6.70
N PRO A 90 0.70 -4.13 7.84
CA PRO A 90 0.71 -2.68 7.98
C PRO A 90 2.10 -2.07 7.78
N GLN A 91 3.14 -2.77 8.21
CA GLN A 91 4.52 -2.30 8.14
C GLN A 91 4.96 -2.03 6.71
N ASN A 92 4.59 -2.90 5.76
CA ASN A 92 5.03 -2.74 4.37
C ASN A 92 3.97 -2.10 3.45
N CYS A 93 2.68 -2.14 3.81
CA CYS A 93 1.60 -1.74 2.91
C CYS A 93 0.91 -0.42 3.27
N ALA A 94 1.03 0.07 4.51
CA ALA A 94 0.28 1.24 4.98
C ALA A 94 0.50 2.52 4.15
N LEU A 95 1.75 2.85 3.84
CA LEU A 95 2.07 4.05 3.06
C LEU A 95 1.52 3.97 1.63
N SER A 96 1.63 2.81 1.01
CA SER A 96 1.05 2.54 -0.31
C SER A 96 -0.47 2.68 -0.28
N ALA A 97 -1.13 2.12 0.74
CA ALA A 97 -2.58 2.25 0.90
C ALA A 97 -3.02 3.70 1.09
N LEU A 98 -2.32 4.47 1.91
CA LEU A 98 -2.56 5.91 2.06
C LEU A 98 -2.45 6.66 0.73
N THR A 99 -1.42 6.37 -0.06
CA THR A 99 -1.18 7.03 -1.35
C THR A 99 -2.27 6.68 -2.38
N LEU A 100 -2.66 5.40 -2.46
CA LEU A 100 -3.69 4.92 -3.37
C LEU A 100 -5.09 5.46 -2.98
N CYS A 101 -5.32 5.71 -1.70
CA CYS A 101 -6.59 6.20 -1.19
C CYS A 101 -6.71 7.73 -1.17
N GLU A 102 -5.69 8.52 -1.51
CA GLU A 102 -5.69 9.99 -1.37
C GLU A 102 -6.92 10.71 -1.95
N LYS A 103 -7.47 10.20 -3.05
CA LYS A 103 -8.62 10.80 -3.74
C LYS A 103 -9.97 10.46 -3.12
N ASP A 104 -10.02 9.49 -2.20
CA ASP A 104 -11.24 9.04 -1.53
C ASP A 104 -11.09 9.25 -0.02
N HIS A 105 -11.86 10.20 0.51
CA HIS A 105 -11.76 10.58 1.93
C HIS A 105 -12.02 9.40 2.87
N ILE A 106 -13.01 8.56 2.57
CA ILE A 106 -13.39 7.45 3.46
C ILE A 106 -12.29 6.38 3.47
N ALA A 107 -11.79 6.02 2.30
CA ALA A 107 -10.70 5.06 2.17
C ALA A 107 -9.40 5.59 2.77
N PHE A 108 -9.13 6.90 2.64
CA PHE A 108 -7.94 7.53 3.22
C PHE A 108 -8.00 7.54 4.75
N GLU A 109 -9.14 7.91 5.34
CA GLU A 109 -9.34 7.81 6.79
C GLU A 109 -9.17 6.38 7.29
N THR A 110 -9.73 5.42 6.55
CA THR A 110 -9.60 4.00 6.90
C THR A 110 -8.14 3.55 6.89
N ALA A 111 -7.37 3.94 5.85
CA ALA A 111 -5.94 3.68 5.80
C ALA A 111 -5.19 4.35 6.96
N TYR A 112 -5.55 5.57 7.34
CA TYR A 112 -4.95 6.26 8.48
C TYR A 112 -5.24 5.56 9.82
N GLN A 113 -6.47 5.07 10.03
CA GLN A 113 -6.79 4.28 11.23
C GLN A 113 -5.97 2.99 11.29
N ILE A 114 -5.79 2.28 10.16
CA ILE A 114 -4.91 1.10 10.11
C ILE A 114 -3.49 1.44 10.59
N VAL A 115 -2.96 2.62 10.25
CA VAL A 115 -1.64 3.06 10.74
C VAL A 115 -1.63 3.28 12.24
N LEU A 116 -2.68 3.92 12.78
CA LEU A 116 -2.78 4.15 14.23
C LEU A 116 -2.85 2.84 15.00
N ASP A 117 -3.68 1.90 14.54
CA ASP A 117 -3.79 0.57 15.16
C ASP A 117 -2.46 -0.19 15.05
N ALA A 118 -1.81 -0.11 13.90
CA ALA A 118 -0.51 -0.73 13.68
C ALA A 118 0.62 -0.13 14.54
N ALA A 119 0.56 1.17 14.85
CA ALA A 119 1.47 1.81 15.80
C ALA A 119 1.38 1.12 17.17
N THR A 120 0.16 0.86 17.66
CA THR A 120 -0.04 0.21 18.96
C THR A 120 0.39 -1.27 19.00
N THR A 121 0.41 -1.94 17.85
CA THR A 121 0.70 -3.38 17.72
C THR A 121 2.14 -3.69 17.31
N GLY A 122 3.00 -2.67 17.19
CA GLY A 122 4.44 -2.85 17.01
C GLY A 122 4.99 -2.46 15.63
N MET A 123 4.32 -1.58 14.89
CA MET A 123 4.94 -0.94 13.72
C MET A 123 6.25 -0.24 14.13
N SER A 124 7.30 -0.40 13.32
CA SER A 124 8.59 0.22 13.62
C SER A 124 8.50 1.76 13.66
N TYR A 125 9.24 2.38 14.57
CA TYR A 125 9.32 3.84 14.67
C TYR A 125 9.78 4.47 13.34
N SER A 126 10.68 3.82 12.60
CA SER A 126 11.15 4.28 11.28
C SER A 126 10.02 4.37 10.25
N GLN A 127 9.10 3.39 10.26
CA GLN A 127 7.97 3.38 9.36
C GLN A 127 6.92 4.41 9.79
N LEU A 128 6.66 4.54 11.09
CA LEU A 128 5.77 5.58 11.62
C LEU A 128 6.27 6.99 11.26
N PHE A 129 7.57 7.24 11.35
CA PHE A 129 8.16 8.52 10.93
C PHE A 129 8.04 8.75 9.43
N THR A 130 8.24 7.72 8.62
CA THR A 130 8.05 7.82 7.16
C THR A 130 6.61 8.22 6.83
N ILE A 131 5.62 7.60 7.49
CA ILE A 131 4.21 7.94 7.29
C ILE A 131 3.88 9.33 7.86
N ALA A 132 4.46 9.72 8.99
CA ALA A 132 4.30 11.06 9.56
C ALA A 132 4.79 12.15 8.59
N ARG A 133 5.97 11.96 7.98
CA ARG A 133 6.50 12.85 6.93
C ARG A 133 5.59 12.92 5.72
N TYR A 134 5.07 11.77 5.29
CA TYR A 134 4.08 11.73 4.22
C TYR A 134 2.83 12.57 4.57
N MET A 135 2.30 12.46 5.80
CA MET A 135 1.15 13.25 6.26
C MET A 135 1.45 14.76 6.29
N GLU A 136 2.65 15.14 6.72
CA GLU A 136 3.12 16.52 6.71
C GLU A 136 3.15 17.07 5.27
N HIS A 137 3.78 16.35 4.34
CA HIS A 137 3.85 16.73 2.94
C HIS A 137 2.49 16.84 2.25
N ARG A 138 1.49 16.07 2.71
CA ARG A 138 0.11 16.14 2.22
C ARG A 138 -0.73 17.23 2.90
N GLY A 139 -0.17 17.98 3.84
CA GLY A 139 -0.87 19.10 4.50
C GLY A 139 -1.71 18.69 5.71
N TYR A 140 -1.41 17.57 6.35
CA TYR A 140 -2.08 17.08 7.56
C TYR A 140 -1.17 17.17 8.81
N PRO A 141 -0.78 18.38 9.26
CA PRO A 141 0.22 18.55 10.32
C PRO A 141 -0.21 17.92 11.65
N MET A 142 -1.49 17.97 12.01
CA MET A 142 -1.99 17.35 13.24
C MET A 142 -1.86 15.82 13.22
N ARG A 143 -2.08 15.20 12.05
CA ARG A 143 -1.94 13.74 11.88
C ARG A 143 -0.48 13.32 11.87
N ALA A 144 0.36 14.12 11.21
CA ALA A 144 1.81 13.95 11.20
C ALA A 144 2.37 14.01 12.63
N TYR A 145 2.01 15.05 13.38
CA TYR A 145 2.41 15.23 14.77
C TYR A 145 2.00 14.02 15.63
N LYS A 146 0.75 13.57 15.54
CA LYS A 146 0.28 12.38 16.27
C LYS A 146 1.13 11.14 15.96
N LEU A 147 1.39 10.85 14.68
CA LEU A 147 2.22 9.70 14.31
C LEU A 147 3.68 9.84 14.77
N ALA A 148 4.26 11.04 14.68
CA ALA A 148 5.61 11.30 15.15
C ALA A 148 5.73 11.13 16.67
N THR A 149 4.74 11.60 17.44
CA THR A 149 4.72 11.38 18.90
C THR A 149 4.63 9.90 19.25
N LEU A 150 3.80 9.13 18.55
CA LEU A 150 3.73 7.68 18.72
C LEU A 150 5.08 7.03 18.40
N ALA A 151 5.71 7.40 17.28
CA ALA A 151 7.03 6.88 16.90
C ALA A 151 8.09 7.12 17.99
N MET A 152 8.09 8.30 18.63
CA MET A 152 8.99 8.62 19.74
C MET A 152 8.75 7.76 20.98
N THR A 153 7.50 7.38 21.27
CA THR A 153 7.22 6.45 22.38
C THR A 153 7.74 5.03 22.12
N HIS A 154 7.87 4.63 20.85
CA HIS A 154 8.44 3.34 20.45
C HIS A 154 9.95 3.39 20.25
N LEU A 155 10.58 4.56 20.35
CA LEU A 155 12.02 4.75 20.18
C LEU A 155 12.75 4.38 21.48
N ASN A 156 13.36 3.19 21.51
CA ASN A 156 14.31 2.82 22.56
C ASN A 156 15.74 3.03 22.05
N LEU A 157 16.30 4.21 22.28
CA LEU A 157 17.72 4.46 22.10
C LEU A 157 18.47 3.78 23.25
N SER A 158 19.16 2.68 22.96
CA SER A 158 20.12 2.12 23.92
C SER A 158 21.32 3.06 23.96
N TYR A 159 21.66 3.55 25.16
CA TYR A 159 22.68 4.55 25.49
C TYR A 159 24.10 4.32 24.89
N ASN A 160 24.33 3.20 24.19
CA ASN A 160 25.64 2.80 23.66
C ASN A 160 25.82 3.03 22.14
N GLN A 161 24.89 3.71 21.45
CA GLN A 161 25.05 4.04 20.02
C GLN A 161 25.41 5.51 19.74
N ASP A 162 25.43 6.38 20.76
CA ASP A 162 25.80 7.80 20.63
C ASP A 162 27.31 8.07 20.70
N THR A 163 28.15 7.04 20.63
CA THR A 163 29.62 7.20 20.57
C THR A 163 30.17 6.70 19.24
N HIS A 164 30.26 7.59 18.24
CA HIS A 164 31.53 8.17 17.82
C HIS A 164 31.36 9.25 16.71
N PRO A 165 32.28 10.24 16.67
CA PRO A 165 32.10 11.57 16.08
C PRO A 165 32.14 11.65 14.55
#